data_AF-A0A846N8F3-F1
#
_entry.id   AF-A0A846N8F3-F1
#
_cell.length_a   1.000
_cell.length_b   1.000
_cell.length_c   1.000
_cell.angle_alpha   90.00
_cell.angle_beta   90.00
_cell.angle_gamma   90.00
#
_symmetry.space_group_name_H-M   'P 1'
#
loop_
_entity.id
_entity.type
_entity.pdbx_description
1 polymer ?
#
loop_
_entity_poly.entity_id
_entity_poly.type
_entity_poly.pdbx_seq_one_letter_code
_entity_poly.pdbx_strand_id
1 'polypeptide(L)'
;MTKPKVLVDEMDDGWDERLQQLGFDAYSVKKLRAEGKKLRTDYSVINYAKENDMILVTRDTESGQACEENDLPYILLDNDEIFRIVLEKLNQF
;
A
#
# COMPACT_ATOMS: atom_id res chain seq x y z
N MET A 1 -19.79 8.97 -1.26
CA MET A 1 -18.60 8.59 -2.06
C MET A 1 -18.13 7.23 -1.60
N THR A 2 -17.86 6.31 -2.51
CA THR A 2 -17.26 5.00 -2.18
C THR A 2 -15.81 5.20 -1.77
N LYS A 3 -15.37 4.53 -0.70
CA LYS A 3 -13.96 4.55 -0.30
C LYS A 3 -13.11 3.83 -1.35
N PRO A 4 -11.87 4.28 -1.60
CA PRO A 4 -10.98 3.63 -2.56
C PRO A 4 -10.58 2.23 -2.10
N LYS A 5 -10.24 1.36 -3.06
CA LYS A 5 -9.65 0.05 -2.78
C LYS A 5 -8.19 0.19 -2.42
N VAL A 6 -7.73 -0.57 -1.44
CA VAL A 6 -6.36 -0.49 -0.95
C VAL A 6 -5.69 -1.84 -1.08
N LEU A 7 -4.48 -1.86 -1.65
CA LEU A 7 -3.60 -3.01 -1.64
C LEU A 7 -2.44 -2.71 -0.71
N VAL A 8 -2.27 -3.53 0.32
CA VAL A 8 -1.19 -3.41 1.29
C VAL A 8 -0.07 -4.35 0.88
N ASP A 9 1.15 -3.81 0.84
CA ASP A 9 2.37 -4.56 0.58
C ASP A 9 2.51 -5.79 1.48
N GLU A 10 3.23 -6.81 1.01
CA GLU A 10 3.43 -8.07 1.74
C GLU A 10 4.08 -7.86 3.12
N MET A 11 4.98 -6.89 3.24
CA MET A 11 5.71 -6.61 4.47
C MET A 11 4.86 -5.94 5.55
N ASP A 12 3.65 -5.49 5.21
CA ASP A 12 2.71 -4.78 6.11
C ASP A 12 1.38 -5.53 6.29
N ASP A 13 1.39 -6.84 6.04
CA ASP A 13 0.28 -7.76 6.30
C ASP A 13 -0.38 -7.53 7.67
N GLY A 14 -1.71 -7.48 7.69
CA GLY A 14 -2.52 -7.13 8.86
C GLY A 14 -2.97 -5.66 8.89
N TRP A 15 -2.32 -4.76 8.14
CA TRP A 15 -2.87 -3.40 7.97
C TRP A 15 -4.15 -3.39 7.14
N ASP A 16 -4.30 -4.35 6.23
CA ASP A 16 -5.54 -4.58 5.48
C ASP A 16 -6.72 -4.81 6.44
N GLU A 17 -6.55 -5.64 7.47
CA GLU A 17 -7.60 -5.91 8.47
C GLU A 17 -7.93 -4.67 9.29
N ARG A 18 -6.91 -3.90 9.70
CA ARG A 18 -7.11 -2.64 10.44
C ARG A 18 -7.86 -1.62 9.59
N LEU A 19 -7.54 -1.52 8.30
CA LEU A 19 -8.24 -0.67 7.35
C LEU A 19 -9.68 -1.14 7.13
N GLN A 20 -9.91 -2.45 6.99
CA GLN A 20 -11.25 -3.04 6.88
C GLN A 20 -12.11 -2.76 8.12
N GLN A 21 -11.54 -2.83 9.33
CA GLN A 21 -12.23 -2.45 10.57
C GLN A 21 -12.65 -0.98 10.60
N LEU A 22 -11.90 -0.11 9.91
CA LEU A 22 -12.23 1.30 9.70
C LEU A 22 -13.16 1.51 8.47
N GLY A 23 -13.60 0.43 7.84
CA GLY A 23 -14.55 0.41 6.74
C GLY A 23 -13.96 0.71 5.37
N PHE A 24 -12.66 0.50 5.15
CA PHE A 24 -12.04 0.53 3.82
C PHE A 24 -12.13 -0.84 3.13
N ASP A 25 -12.12 -0.84 1.80
CA ASP A 25 -12.00 -2.06 0.98
C ASP A 25 -10.52 -2.38 0.76
N ALA A 26 -9.90 -3.06 1.71
CA ALA A 26 -8.44 -3.26 1.76
C ALA A 26 -8.05 -4.75 1.65
N TYR A 27 -6.88 -5.01 1.06
CA TYR A 27 -6.38 -6.36 0.79
C TYR A 27 -4.88 -6.44 1.05
N SER A 28 -4.39 -7.61 1.46
CA SER A 28 -2.96 -7.89 1.66
C SER A 28 -2.40 -8.68 0.48
N VAL A 29 -1.26 -8.23 -0.08
CA VAL A 29 -0.51 -8.99 -1.11
C VAL A 29 -0.20 -10.39 -0.62
N LYS A 30 0.19 -10.55 0.65
CA LYS A 30 0.52 -11.84 1.26
C LYS A 30 -0.68 -12.80 1.24
N LYS A 31 -1.87 -12.31 1.60
CA LYS A 31 -3.10 -13.13 1.62
C LYS A 31 -3.55 -13.48 0.20
N LEU A 32 -3.52 -12.51 -0.73
CA LEU A 32 -3.85 -12.77 -2.14
C LEU A 32 -2.89 -13.81 -2.77
N ARG A 33 -1.61 -13.79 -2.41
CA ARG A 33 -0.65 -14.85 -2.80
C ARG A 33 -1.04 -16.21 -2.25
N ALA A 34 -1.43 -16.27 -0.98
CA ALA A 34 -1.91 -17.51 -0.34
C ALA A 34 -3.19 -18.06 -1.00
N GLU A 35 -4.04 -17.17 -1.54
CA GLU A 35 -5.21 -17.52 -2.36
C GLU A 35 -4.86 -17.94 -3.80
N GLY A 36 -3.58 -17.95 -4.16
CA GLY A 36 -3.08 -18.41 -5.46
C GLY A 36 -2.94 -17.31 -6.53
N LYS A 37 -3.09 -16.02 -6.17
CA LYS A 37 -2.81 -14.92 -7.11
C LYS A 37 -1.32 -14.86 -7.44
N LYS A 38 -1.00 -14.59 -8.71
CA LYS A 38 0.38 -14.52 -9.22
C LYS A 38 1.02 -13.15 -8.96
N LEU A 39 1.21 -12.80 -7.69
CA LEU A 39 1.73 -11.50 -7.26
C LEU A 39 3.21 -11.55 -6.85
N ARG A 40 4.08 -12.26 -7.58
CA ARG A 40 5.43 -12.65 -7.11
C ARG A 40 6.50 -11.56 -7.20
N THR A 41 6.26 -10.53 -7.99
CA THR A 41 7.20 -9.42 -8.24
C THR A 41 6.49 -8.09 -8.11
N ASP A 42 7.23 -7.01 -7.89
CA ASP A 42 6.67 -5.66 -7.76
C ASP A 42 5.86 -5.28 -9.00
N TYR A 43 6.38 -5.61 -10.19
CA TYR A 43 5.65 -5.45 -11.46
C TYR A 43 4.27 -6.14 -11.46
N SER A 44 4.18 -7.37 -10.95
CA SER A 44 2.89 -8.09 -10.89
C SER A 44 1.95 -7.53 -9.83
N VAL A 45 2.47 -6.98 -8.73
CA VAL A 45 1.68 -6.31 -7.69
C VAL A 45 1.12 -4.99 -8.22
N ILE A 46 1.98 -4.17 -8.85
CA ILE A 46 1.62 -2.87 -9.45
C ILE A 46 0.55 -3.07 -10.53
N ASN A 47 0.74 -4.02 -11.45
CA ASN A 47 -0.27 -4.32 -12.47
C ASN A 47 -1.59 -4.78 -11.86
N TYR A 48 -1.55 -5.65 -10.85
CA TYR A 48 -2.76 -6.09 -10.19
C TYR A 48 -3.50 -4.92 -9.52
N ALA A 49 -2.79 -4.03 -8.82
CA ALA A 49 -3.39 -2.83 -8.24
C ALA A 49 -4.01 -1.94 -9.33
N LYS A 50 -3.31 -1.74 -10.45
CA LYS A 50 -3.78 -0.92 -11.57
C LYS A 50 -5.02 -1.51 -12.24
N GLU A 51 -5.02 -2.80 -12.54
CA GLU A 51 -6.15 -3.52 -13.16
C GLU A 51 -7.41 -3.56 -12.28
N ASN A 52 -7.26 -3.33 -10.97
CA ASN A 52 -8.35 -3.41 -9.99
C ASN A 52 -8.68 -2.06 -9.34
N ASP A 53 -8.19 -0.94 -9.90
CA ASP A 53 -8.40 0.43 -9.42
C ASP A 53 -8.04 0.61 -7.93
N MET A 54 -6.90 0.05 -7.52
CA MET A 54 -6.44 0.05 -6.13
C MET A 54 -5.33 1.07 -5.91
N ILE A 55 -5.23 1.56 -4.68
CA ILE A 55 -4.09 2.34 -4.19
C ILE A 55 -3.12 1.37 -3.51
N LEU A 56 -1.84 1.38 -3.90
CA LEU A 56 -0.81 0.59 -3.21
C LEU A 56 -0.30 1.33 -1.97
N VAL A 57 -0.28 0.67 -0.81
CA VAL A 57 0.39 1.15 0.40
C VAL A 57 1.66 0.34 0.60
N THR A 58 2.81 1.00 0.57
CA THR A 58 4.12 0.36 0.71
C THR A 58 5.11 1.23 1.47
N ARG A 59 6.12 0.59 2.05
CA ARG A 59 7.31 1.25 2.63
C ARG A 59 8.55 1.10 1.75
N ASP A 60 8.44 0.33 0.68
CA ASP A 60 9.52 0.12 -0.28
C ASP A 60 9.58 1.27 -1.28
N THR A 61 10.69 2.01 -1.25
CA THR A 61 10.94 3.14 -2.14
C THR A 61 11.04 2.69 -3.60
N GLU A 62 11.56 1.50 -3.89
CA GLU A 62 11.66 1.00 -5.27
C GLU A 62 10.27 0.74 -5.84
N SER A 63 9.40 0.08 -5.08
CA SER A 63 7.98 -0.08 -5.42
C SER A 63 7.26 1.26 -5.58
N GLY A 64 7.55 2.24 -4.72
CA GLY A 64 6.98 3.59 -4.83
C GLY A 64 7.37 4.31 -6.13
N GLN A 65 8.66 4.28 -6.49
CA GLN A 65 9.16 4.83 -7.76
C GLN A 65 8.51 4.12 -8.96
N ALA A 66 8.42 2.80 -8.92
CA ALA A 66 7.76 2.04 -9.97
C ALA A 66 6.26 2.38 -10.09
N CYS A 67 5.56 2.70 -9.00
CA CYS A 67 4.19 3.20 -9.06
C CYS A 67 4.10 4.56 -9.77
N GLU A 68 5.00 5.48 -9.43
CA GLU A 68 5.09 6.81 -10.05
C GLU A 68 5.35 6.70 -11.57
N GLU A 69 6.31 5.88 -11.98
CA GLU A 69 6.61 5.63 -13.40
C GLU A 69 5.45 5.00 -14.19
N ASN A 70 4.53 4.31 -13.50
CA ASN A 70 3.40 3.59 -14.10
C ASN A 70 2.04 4.29 -13.90
N ASP A 71 2.02 5.54 -13.43
CA ASP A 71 0.79 6.30 -13.13
C ASP A 71 -0.17 5.53 -12.19
N LEU A 72 0.36 4.74 -11.25
CA LEU A 72 -0.43 4.03 -10.26
C LEU A 72 -0.55 4.87 -8.97
N PRO A 73 -1.75 5.15 -8.46
CA PRO A 73 -1.90 5.78 -7.15
C PRO A 73 -1.28 4.93 -6.03
N TYR A 74 -0.47 5.57 -5.18
CA TYR A 74 0.20 4.90 -4.07
C TYR A 74 0.35 5.80 -2.85
N ILE A 75 0.62 5.18 -1.71
CA ILE A 75 1.02 5.82 -0.46
C ILE A 75 2.35 5.19 -0.06
N LEU A 76 3.42 5.98 -0.12
CA LEU A 76 4.76 5.60 0.34
C LEU A 76 4.96 6.06 1.78
N LEU A 77 5.31 5.12 2.65
CA LEU A 77 5.61 5.34 4.07
C LEU A 77 7.07 5.00 4.36
N ASP A 78 7.97 5.57 3.58
CA ASP A 78 9.40 5.37 3.73
C ASP A 78 9.94 6.07 5.00
N ASN A 79 11.25 5.98 5.22
CA ASN A 79 11.90 6.56 6.39
C ASN A 79 11.71 8.08 6.48
N ASP A 80 11.69 8.79 5.34
CA ASP A 80 11.54 10.24 5.31
C ASP A 80 10.11 10.64 5.70
N GLU A 81 9.10 9.94 5.17
CA GLU A 81 7.71 10.16 5.53
C GLU A 81 7.45 9.85 7.01
N ILE A 82 8.00 8.74 7.52
CA ILE A 82 7.91 8.38 8.95
C ILE A 82 8.60 9.44 9.81
N PHE A 83 9.79 9.91 9.41
CA PHE A 83 10.51 10.95 10.15
C PHE A 83 9.74 12.27 10.16
N ARG A 84 9.08 12.63 9.06
CA ARG A 84 8.19 13.79 8.99
C ARG A 84 7.06 13.69 10.01
N ILE A 85 6.38 12.54 10.12
CA ILE A 85 5.33 12.29 11.11
C ILE A 85 5.87 12.44 12.55
N VAL A 86 7.09 11.96 12.82
CA VAL A 86 7.74 12.13 14.13
C VAL A 86 7.97 13.61 14.43
N LEU A 87 8.52 14.38 13.49
CA LEU A 87 8.78 15.81 13.66
C LEU A 87 7.50 16.60 13.90
N GLU A 88 6.43 16.29 13.16
CA GLU A 88 5.11 16.92 13.35
C GLU A 88 4.56 16.67 14.76
N LYS A 89 4.70 15.47 15.30
CA LYS A 89 4.28 15.14 16.67
C LYS A 89 5.13 15.85 17.72
N LEU A 90 6.44 15.96 17.50
CA LEU A 90 7.34 16.66 18.42
C LEU A 90 7.02 18.14 18.52
N ASN A 91 6.62 18.78 17.41
CA ASN A 91 6.23 20.20 17.38
C ASN A 91 4.89 20.50 18.09
N GLN A 92 4.18 19.47 18.56
CA GLN A 92 2.93 19.63 19.33
C GLN A 92 3.15 19.60 20.85
N PHE A 93 4.39 19.37 21.31
CA PHE A 93 4.79 19.49 22.71
C PHE A 93 5.36 20.89 23.00
#